data_AF-A0A1F0A6Q2-F1
#
_entry.id   AF-A0A1F0A6Q2-F1
#
_cell.length_a   1.000
_cell.length_b   1.000
_cell.length_c   1.000
_cell.angle_alpha   90.00
_cell.angle_beta   90.00
_cell.angle_gamma   90.00
#
_symmetry.space_group_name_H-M   'P 1'
#
loop_
_entity.id
_entity.type
_entity.pdbx_description
1 polymer ?
#
loop_
_entity_poly.entity_id
_entity_poly.type
_entity_poly.pdbx_seq_one_letter_code
_entity_poly.pdbx_strand_id
1 'polypeptide(L)' 'MNTSPEKIYKDHQVKPYISPNCDIEDWLLGPKPVPKRNMELLEDNLLAGDIILLWRIQFGTFTTET' A
#
# COMPACT_ATOMS: atom_id res chain seq x y z
N MET A 1 22.57 -0.39 -8.23
CA MET A 1 21.68 0.63 -8.82
C MET A 1 20.71 1.05 -7.74
N ASN A 2 20.65 2.33 -7.38
CA ASN A 2 19.74 2.79 -6.33
C ASN A 2 18.31 2.82 -6.92
N THR A 3 17.50 1.85 -6.52
CA THR A 3 16.13 1.68 -6.96
C THR A 3 15.25 2.58 -6.09
N SER A 4 14.79 3.74 -6.59
CA SER A 4 13.86 4.58 -5.80
C SER A 4 12.42 4.06 -5.91
N PRO A 5 11.55 4.31 -4.90
CA PRO A 5 10.13 3.95 -4.98
C PRO A 5 9.44 4.50 -6.24
N GLU A 6 9.87 5.67 -6.72
CA GLU A 6 9.35 6.29 -7.94
C GLU A 6 9.62 5.44 -9.17
N LYS A 7 10.77 4.75 -9.23
CA LYS A 7 11.12 3.84 -10.33
C LYS A 7 10.34 2.52 -10.23
N ILE A 8 10.11 2.02 -9.02
CA ILE A 8 9.39 0.75 -8.78
C ILE A 8 7.92 0.90 -9.17
N TYR A 9 7.31 2.01 -8.77
CA TYR A 9 5.88 2.27 -8.93
C TYR A 9 5.55 3.18 -10.11
N LYS A 10 6.47 3.32 -11.07
CA LYS A 10 6.30 4.23 -12.22
C LYS A 10 5.06 3.88 -13.07
N ASP A 11 4.75 2.60 -13.17
CA ASP A 11 3.67 2.05 -14.02
C ASP A 11 2.42 1.67 -13.19
N HIS A 12 2.38 2.05 -11.92
CA HIS A 12 1.21 1.86 -11.07
C HIS A 12 0.26 3.04 -11.25
N GLN A 13 -1.01 2.76 -11.50
CA GLN A 13 -2.05 3.79 -11.60
C GLN A 13 -2.21 4.55 -10.28
N VAL A 14 -2.19 3.82 -9.16
CA VAL A 14 -2.18 4.36 -7.80
C VAL A 14 -0.89 3.93 -7.12
N LYS A 15 -0.16 4.88 -6.51
CA LYS A 15 1.06 4.56 -5.76
C LYS A 15 0.70 4.20 -4.32
N PRO A 16 1.35 3.19 -3.73
CA PRO A 16 1.10 2.85 -2.33
C PRO A 16 1.54 4.00 -1.43
N TYR A 17 0.87 4.13 -0.29
CA TYR A 17 1.32 5.03 0.77
C TYR A 17 2.66 4.53 1.33
N ILE A 18 3.63 5.43 1.42
CA ILE A 18 4.93 5.20 2.06
C ILE A 18 5.01 6.18 3.22
N SER A 19 5.18 5.65 4.43
CA SER A 19 5.30 6.48 5.63
C SER A 19 6.51 7.42 5.53
N PRO A 20 6.41 8.69 5.97
CA PRO A 20 7.56 9.59 6.04
C PRO A 20 8.71 9.05 6.90
N ASN A 21 8.40 8.19 7.86
CA ASN A 21 9.37 7.55 8.75
C ASN A 21 9.86 6.19 8.22
N CYS A 22 9.51 5.81 6.99
CA CYS A 22 9.96 4.55 6.39
C CYS A 22 11.43 4.67 6.01
N ASP A 23 12.28 3.79 6.54
CA ASP A 23 13.63 3.62 6.02
C ASP A 23 13.53 2.98 4.63
N ILE A 24 13.77 3.77 3.59
CA ILE A 24 13.63 3.32 2.20
C ILE A 24 14.72 2.31 1.83
N GLU A 25 15.93 2.46 2.36
CA GLU A 25 17.03 1.55 2.02
C GLU A 25 16.80 0.18 2.64
N ASP A 26 16.43 0.14 3.93
CA ASP A 26 16.07 -1.11 4.60
C ASP A 26 14.79 -1.73 4.01
N TRP A 27 13.79 -0.91 3.66
CA TRP A 27 12.56 -1.39 3.02
C TRP A 27 12.81 -2.03 1.65
N LEU A 28 13.73 -1.48 0.86
CA LEU A 28 14.12 -2.04 -0.44
C LEU A 28 14.95 -3.33 -0.33
N LEU A 29 15.71 -3.46 0.77
CA LEU A 29 16.50 -4.66 1.08
C LEU A 29 15.65 -5.74 1.81
N GLY A 30 14.55 -5.33 2.44
CA GLY A 30 13.64 -6.12 3.26
C GLY A 30 12.32 -6.50 2.57
N PRO A 31 11.13 -6.31 3.20
CA PRO A 31 9.87 -6.84 2.70
C PRO A 31 9.59 -6.42 1.26
N LYS A 32 9.08 -7.36 0.44
CA LYS A 32 8.83 -7.13 -0.98
C LYS A 32 7.96 -5.89 -1.19
N PRO A 33 8.30 -5.00 -2.15
CA PRO A 33 7.47 -3.87 -2.54
C PRO A 33 6.02 -4.26 -2.80
N VAL A 34 5.09 -3.32 -2.62
CA VAL A 34 3.66 -3.58 -2.80
C VAL A 34 3.39 -4.03 -4.24
N PRO A 35 2.83 -5.23 -4.46
CA PRO A 35 2.57 -5.73 -5.81
C PRO A 35 1.61 -4.82 -6.58
N LYS A 36 1.83 -4.68 -7.90
CA LYS A 36 0.96 -3.86 -8.77
C LYS A 36 -0.52 -4.24 -8.68
N ARG A 37 -0.81 -5.54 -8.67
CA ARG A 37 -2.18 -6.08 -8.51
C ARG A 37 -2.90 -5.54 -7.28
N ASN A 38 -2.19 -5.25 -6.19
CA ASN A 38 -2.81 -4.73 -4.97
C ASN A 38 -3.14 -3.24 -5.06
N MET A 39 -2.64 -2.57 -6.11
CA MET A 39 -2.83 -1.14 -6.40
C MET A 39 -3.71 -0.91 -7.64
N GLU A 40 -4.36 -1.96 -8.14
CA GLU A 40 -5.35 -1.85 -9.21
C GLU A 40 -6.69 -1.42 -8.62
N LEU A 41 -7.31 -0.42 -9.25
CA LEU A 41 -8.63 0.06 -8.87
C LEU A 41 -9.68 -0.97 -9.29
N LEU A 42 -10.61 -1.22 -8.39
CA LEU A 42 -11.83 -1.98 -8.59
C LEU A 42 -12.97 -1.00 -8.94
N GLU A 43 -14.21 -1.48 -8.89
CA GLU A 43 -15.40 -0.63 -9.00
C GLU A 43 -15.36 0.50 -7.96
N ASP A 44 -16.03 1.61 -8.28
CA ASP A 44 -16.12 2.81 -7.45
C ASP A 44 -14.77 3.47 -7.11
N ASN A 45 -13.70 3.16 -7.85
CA ASN A 45 -12.34 3.63 -7.60
C ASN A 45 -11.77 3.19 -6.23
N LEU A 46 -12.14 2.00 -5.76
CA LEU A 46 -11.61 1.41 -4.53
C LEU A 46 -10.44 0.46 -4.81
N LEU A 47 -9.44 0.45 -3.95
CA LEU A 47 -8.44 -0.61 -3.93
C LEU A 47 -8.96 -1.82 -3.14
N ALA A 48 -8.42 -3.01 -3.43
CA ALA A 48 -8.68 -4.19 -2.61
C ALA A 48 -8.33 -3.96 -1.12
N GLY A 49 -7.29 -3.15 -0.85
CA GLY A 49 -6.92 -2.73 0.50
C GLY A 49 -8.02 -1.91 1.22
N ASP A 50 -8.71 -1.03 0.49
CA ASP A 50 -9.79 -0.21 1.04
C ASP A 50 -10.98 -1.08 1.46
N ILE A 51 -11.37 -2.03 0.62
CA ILE A 51 -12.45 -2.98 0.91
C ILE A 51 -12.12 -3.82 2.15
N ILE A 52 -10.89 -4.33 2.24
CA ILE A 52 -10.43 -5.08 3.41
C ILE A 52 -10.47 -4.21 4.67
N LEU A 53 -10.05 -2.95 4.58
CA LEU A 53 -10.10 -2.02 5.72
C LEU A 53 -11.54 -1.80 6.19
N LEU A 54 -12.49 -1.57 5.26
CA LEU A 54 -13.91 -1.44 5.56
C LEU A 54 -14.48 -2.69 6.25
N TRP A 55 -14.14 -3.89 5.77
CA TRP A 55 -14.53 -5.15 6.42
C TRP A 55 -13.95 -5.27 7.83
N ARG A 56 -12.68 -4.91 8.03
CA ARG A 56 -12.04 -4.98 9.35
C ARG A 56 -12.72 -4.06 10.36
N ILE A 57 -13.12 -2.87 9.94
CA ILE A 57 -13.91 -1.93 10.74
C ILE A 57 -15.28 -2.54 11.06
N GLN A 58 -16.01 -3.02 10.05
CA GLN A 58 -17.34 -3.62 10.23
C GLN A 58 -17.33 -4.84 11.17
N PHE A 59 -16.27 -5.66 11.11
CA PHE A 59 -16.11 -6.83 11.98
C PHE A 59 -15.51 -6.50 13.35
N GLY A 60 -15.18 -5.25 13.65
CA GLY A 60 -14.59 -4.86 14.93
C GLY A 60 -13.16 -5.36 15.16
N THR A 61 -12.44 -5.72 14.09
CA THR A 61 -11.04 -6.20 14.14
C THR A 61 -10.01 -5.10 13.85
N PHE A 62 -10.50 -3.88 13.65
CA PHE A 62 -9.72 -2.66 13.52
C PHE A 62 -10.51 -1.49 14.10
N THR A 63 -9.90 -0.76 15.04
CA THR A 63 -10.44 0.46 15.65
C THR A 63 -9.32 1.49 15.76
N THR A 64 -9.69 2.77 15.81
CA THR A 64 -8.78 3.89 16.08
C THR A 64 -8.95 4.44 17.50
N GLU A 65 -9.81 3.82 18.31
CA GLU A 65 -9.97 4.15 19.72
C GLU A 65 -8.70 3.75 20.48
N THR A 66 -8.24 4.63 21.38
CA THR A 66 -7.04 4.44 22.21
C THR A 66 -7.42 4.22 23.66
#